data_AF-A0A959QSZ2-F1
#
_entry.id   AF-A0A959QSZ2-F1
#
_cell.length_a   1.000
_cell.length_b   1.000
_cell.length_c   1.000
_cell.angle_alpha   90.00
_cell.angle_beta   90.00
_cell.angle_gamma   90.00
#
_symmetry.space_group_name_H-M   'P 1'
#
loop_
_entity.id
_entity.type
_entity.pdbx_description
1 polymer ?
#
loop_
_entity_poly.entity_id
_entity_poly.type
_entity_poly.pdbx_seq_one_letter_code
_entity_poly.pdbx_strand_id
1 'polypeptide(L)'
;YNGKFNELRAWRINEMLDTIGGVTVEDMFRMQSDVHSVLARKILPLMLEKVETGSDEYLSLLKNWDYNYDADSKAATVFQVWWSLLYKDIWTGMFKISPDGLMPLPERTMQILINNSDVLPDDDDFITKSYKEAVDSLNRLKSSTGLEWYKVKNTSVTHLAKLKPFSYSEMHNGGWGNTINAMKGNHGPSWRMVVEMKDIPEGYGVYPGGQSGNPGSKYYVSFLDKWAGGKYDTLTFISQGKQPHADKVKYTWTIKAAGK
;
A
#
# COMPACT_ATOMS: atom_id res chain seq x y z
N TYR A 1 9.97 6.10 18.01
CA TYR A 1 9.19 5.95 16.75
C TYR A 1 8.15 7.05 16.76
N ASN A 2 8.34 8.09 15.94
CA ASN A 2 7.43 9.24 15.85
C ASN A 2 6.56 9.07 14.60
N GLY A 3 5.74 8.00 14.58
CA GLY A 3 5.01 7.58 13.39
C GLY A 3 4.24 8.73 12.74
N LYS A 4 4.36 8.87 11.41
CA LYS A 4 3.49 9.76 10.63
C LYS A 4 2.17 9.03 10.41
N PHE A 5 1.08 9.54 10.96
CA PHE A 5 -0.27 9.04 10.72
C PHE A 5 -0.82 9.68 9.45
N ASN A 6 -1.36 8.86 8.54
CA ASN A 6 -1.96 9.35 7.30
C ASN A 6 -3.48 9.40 7.47
N GLU A 7 -4.08 10.59 7.40
CA GLU A 7 -5.49 10.78 7.72
C GLU A 7 -6.40 10.02 6.75
N LEU A 8 -6.01 9.93 5.47
CA LEU A 8 -6.81 9.28 4.43
C LEU A 8 -7.03 7.79 4.70
N ARG A 9 -6.01 7.11 5.26
CA ARG A 9 -6.14 5.71 5.65
C ARG A 9 -7.10 5.56 6.82
N ALA A 10 -7.02 6.44 7.81
CA ALA A 10 -7.92 6.44 8.96
C ALA A 10 -9.37 6.70 8.51
N TRP A 11 -9.59 7.64 7.58
CA TRP A 11 -10.91 7.90 7.01
C TRP A 11 -11.47 6.66 6.30
N ARG A 12 -10.67 5.95 5.49
CA ARG A 12 -11.11 4.71 4.85
C ARG A 12 -11.47 3.62 5.85
N ILE A 13 -10.67 3.47 6.91
CA ILE A 13 -10.93 2.53 8.00
C ILE A 13 -12.27 2.85 8.67
N ASN A 14 -12.51 4.11 9.02
CA ASN A 14 -13.76 4.53 9.65
C ASN A 14 -14.97 4.32 8.70
N GLU A 15 -14.86 4.65 7.41
CA GLU A 15 -15.92 4.38 6.42
C GLU A 15 -16.33 2.90 6.37
N MET A 16 -15.36 2.00 6.48
CA MET A 16 -15.63 0.55 6.51
C MET A 16 -16.23 0.11 7.85
N LEU A 17 -15.69 0.60 8.97
CA LEU A 17 -16.18 0.23 10.31
C LEU A 17 -17.58 0.76 10.61
N ASP A 18 -17.94 1.94 10.10
CA ASP A 18 -19.26 2.55 10.30
C ASP A 18 -20.38 1.78 9.58
N THR A 19 -20.04 0.98 8.56
CA THR A 19 -21.00 0.26 7.72
C THR A 19 -21.03 -1.25 7.97
N ILE A 20 -20.07 -1.78 8.72
CA ILE A 20 -19.92 -3.21 8.88
C ILE A 20 -20.72 -3.74 10.09
N GLY A 21 -21.50 -4.78 9.87
CA GLY A 21 -22.23 -5.52 10.90
C GLY A 21 -22.12 -7.02 10.66
N GLY A 22 -22.04 -7.83 11.72
CA GLY A 22 -21.87 -9.29 11.58
C GLY A 22 -20.54 -9.68 10.91
N VAL A 23 -19.44 -9.01 11.29
CA VAL A 23 -18.12 -9.13 10.66
C VAL A 23 -17.59 -10.56 10.69
N THR A 24 -17.16 -11.06 9.54
CA THR A 24 -16.46 -12.35 9.40
C THR A 24 -14.93 -12.17 9.38
N VAL A 25 -14.18 -13.27 9.54
CA VAL A 25 -12.72 -13.26 9.39
C VAL A 25 -12.32 -12.82 7.99
N GLU A 26 -13.05 -13.26 6.98
CA GLU A 26 -12.84 -12.90 5.57
C GLU A 26 -13.05 -11.40 5.32
N ASP A 27 -13.99 -10.77 6.01
CA ASP A 27 -14.17 -9.31 5.96
C ASP A 27 -12.95 -8.57 6.51
N MET A 28 -12.38 -9.06 7.61
CA MET A 28 -11.16 -8.48 8.18
C MET A 28 -9.95 -8.69 7.27
N PHE A 29 -9.86 -9.82 6.57
CA PHE A 29 -8.84 -10.03 5.53
C PHE A 29 -8.98 -9.02 4.40
N ARG A 30 -10.22 -8.84 3.88
CA ARG A 30 -10.54 -7.87 2.83
C ARG A 30 -10.22 -6.44 3.26
N MET A 31 -10.54 -6.07 4.50
CA MET A 31 -10.22 -4.76 5.04
C MET A 31 -8.72 -4.53 5.12
N GLN A 32 -7.94 -5.48 5.65
CA GLN A 32 -6.47 -5.37 5.73
C GLN A 32 -5.79 -5.34 4.35
N SER A 33 -6.45 -5.85 3.31
CA SER A 33 -5.97 -5.81 1.91
C SER A 33 -6.58 -4.69 1.06
N ASP A 34 -7.44 -3.81 1.62
CA ASP A 34 -8.11 -2.73 0.87
C ASP A 34 -7.11 -1.74 0.27
N VAL A 35 -7.27 -1.48 -1.03
CA VAL A 35 -6.40 -0.64 -1.87
C VAL A 35 -7.10 0.62 -2.37
N HIS A 36 -8.27 0.95 -1.83
CA HIS A 36 -9.09 2.06 -2.31
C HIS A 36 -8.50 3.41 -1.89
N SER A 37 -8.37 4.35 -2.82
CA SER A 37 -7.79 5.66 -2.55
C SER A 37 -8.83 6.73 -2.27
N VAL A 38 -8.95 7.11 -0.99
CA VAL A 38 -9.79 8.25 -0.59
C VAL A 38 -9.32 9.54 -1.24
N LEU A 39 -7.99 9.71 -1.38
CA LEU A 39 -7.40 10.87 -2.07
C LEU A 39 -7.90 10.95 -3.52
N ALA A 40 -7.72 9.88 -4.30
CA ALA A 40 -8.11 9.88 -5.71
C ALA A 40 -9.62 10.10 -5.87
N ARG A 41 -10.44 9.41 -5.07
CA ARG A 41 -11.90 9.57 -5.08
C ARG A 41 -12.34 11.02 -4.84
N LYS A 42 -11.62 11.75 -3.97
CA LYS A 42 -11.95 13.13 -3.60
C LYS A 42 -11.45 14.17 -4.61
N ILE A 43 -10.26 13.96 -5.20
CA ILE A 43 -9.60 15.01 -6.00
C ILE A 43 -9.66 14.79 -7.52
N LEU A 44 -9.73 13.54 -7.98
CA LEU A 44 -9.67 13.25 -9.41
C LEU A 44 -10.80 13.92 -10.21
N PRO A 45 -12.06 14.00 -9.74
CA PRO A 45 -13.11 14.68 -10.48
C PRO A 45 -12.78 16.15 -10.80
N LEU A 46 -12.30 16.91 -9.80
CA LEU A 46 -11.87 18.29 -9.97
C LEU A 46 -10.68 18.41 -10.94
N MET A 47 -9.72 17.49 -10.83
CA MET A 47 -8.56 17.49 -11.73
C MET A 47 -8.98 17.21 -13.18
N LEU A 48 -9.91 16.28 -13.39
CA LEU A 48 -10.43 15.95 -14.71
C LEU A 48 -11.16 17.13 -15.35
N GLU A 49 -12.01 17.83 -14.59
CA GLU A 49 -12.76 19.01 -15.08
C GLU A 49 -11.85 20.05 -15.73
N LYS A 50 -10.66 20.29 -15.14
CA LYS A 50 -9.68 21.26 -15.64
C LYS A 50 -8.98 20.85 -16.94
N VAL A 51 -9.01 19.57 -17.31
CA VAL A 51 -8.35 19.04 -18.50
C VAL A 51 -9.32 18.39 -19.49
N GLU A 52 -10.62 18.62 -19.32
CA GLU A 52 -11.69 17.95 -20.08
C GLU A 52 -11.61 18.14 -21.60
N THR A 53 -11.01 19.23 -22.07
CA THR A 53 -10.83 19.50 -23.51
C THR A 53 -9.76 18.62 -24.16
N GLY A 54 -8.94 17.93 -23.37
CA GLY A 54 -7.98 16.93 -23.85
C GLY A 54 -8.65 15.59 -24.15
N SER A 55 -8.14 14.89 -25.16
CA SER A 55 -8.55 13.52 -25.45
C SER A 55 -7.31 12.66 -25.69
N ASP A 56 -6.88 11.95 -24.65
CA ASP A 56 -5.81 10.96 -24.74
C ASP A 56 -6.19 9.66 -23.99
N GLU A 57 -5.34 8.63 -24.15
CA GLU A 57 -5.56 7.32 -23.54
C GLU A 57 -5.52 7.36 -22.00
N TYR A 58 -4.76 8.29 -21.41
CA TYR A 58 -4.57 8.41 -19.97
C TYR A 58 -5.80 9.03 -19.30
N LEU A 59 -6.40 10.08 -19.88
CA LEU A 59 -7.70 10.59 -19.44
C LEU A 59 -8.79 9.52 -19.53
N SER A 60 -8.77 8.71 -20.60
CA SER A 60 -9.74 7.63 -20.78
C SER A 60 -9.59 6.55 -19.69
N LEU A 61 -8.36 6.23 -19.28
CA LEU A 61 -8.10 5.33 -18.14
C LEU A 61 -8.63 5.93 -16.83
N LEU A 62 -8.35 7.21 -16.56
CA LEU A 62 -8.76 7.88 -15.32
C LEU A 62 -10.29 8.02 -15.20
N LYS A 63 -10.98 8.35 -16.29
CA LYS A 63 -12.46 8.50 -16.32
C LYS A 63 -13.20 7.20 -15.99
N ASN A 64 -12.60 6.05 -16.31
CA ASN A 64 -13.19 4.73 -16.07
C ASN A 64 -12.62 4.04 -14.82
N TRP A 65 -11.77 4.72 -14.05
CA TRP A 65 -11.11 4.13 -12.90
C TRP A 65 -11.99 4.16 -11.66
N ASP A 66 -11.95 3.07 -10.90
CA ASP A 66 -12.69 2.86 -9.64
C ASP A 66 -11.90 3.31 -8.39
N TYR A 67 -10.81 4.06 -8.60
CA TYR A 67 -9.92 4.57 -7.55
C TYR A 67 -9.15 3.49 -6.76
N ASN A 68 -9.13 2.25 -7.23
CA ASN A 68 -8.40 1.16 -6.61
C ASN A 68 -6.97 1.05 -7.14
N TYR A 69 -6.01 1.01 -6.20
CA TYR A 69 -4.60 0.72 -6.48
C TYR A 69 -4.37 -0.79 -6.67
N ASP A 70 -5.17 -1.45 -7.51
CA ASP A 70 -4.96 -2.86 -7.84
C ASP A 70 -3.63 -3.08 -8.56
N ALA A 71 -3.07 -4.29 -8.45
CA ALA A 71 -1.76 -4.63 -9.01
C ALA A 71 -1.65 -4.27 -10.50
N ASP A 72 -2.67 -4.58 -11.29
CA ASP A 72 -2.66 -4.37 -12.74
C ASP A 72 -3.28 -3.02 -13.18
N SER A 73 -3.67 -2.17 -12.23
CA SER A 73 -4.35 -0.90 -12.54
C SER A 73 -3.41 0.09 -13.21
N LYS A 74 -3.58 0.30 -14.52
CA LYS A 74 -2.84 1.34 -15.27
C LYS A 74 -3.28 2.74 -14.85
N ALA A 75 -4.57 2.93 -14.57
CA ALA A 75 -5.11 4.20 -14.13
C ALA A 75 -4.52 4.64 -12.78
N ALA A 76 -4.23 3.69 -11.87
CA ALA A 76 -3.54 3.97 -10.62
C ALA A 76 -2.14 4.58 -10.85
N THR A 77 -1.38 4.05 -11.82
CA THR A 77 -0.11 4.65 -12.25
C THR A 77 -0.30 6.05 -12.80
N VAL A 78 -1.27 6.24 -13.70
CA VAL A 78 -1.57 7.55 -14.31
C VAL A 78 -1.88 8.58 -13.22
N PHE A 79 -2.81 8.25 -12.32
CA PHE A 79 -3.19 9.14 -11.22
C PHE A 79 -2.01 9.43 -10.30
N GLN A 80 -1.22 8.42 -9.91
CA GLN A 80 -0.13 8.62 -8.98
C GLN A 80 0.99 9.48 -9.58
N VAL A 81 1.30 9.32 -10.87
CA VAL A 81 2.27 10.17 -11.57
C VAL A 81 1.77 11.62 -11.63
N TRP A 82 0.52 11.82 -12.07
CA TRP A 82 -0.06 13.16 -12.17
C TRP A 82 -0.15 13.85 -10.80
N TRP A 83 -0.67 13.17 -9.79
CA TRP A 83 -0.75 13.69 -8.43
C TRP A 83 0.63 14.03 -7.87
N SER A 84 1.65 13.20 -8.10
CA SER A 84 3.01 13.48 -7.64
C SER A 84 3.62 14.72 -8.28
N LEU A 85 3.36 14.95 -9.57
CA LEU A 85 3.81 16.16 -10.28
C LEU A 85 3.02 17.39 -9.85
N LEU A 86 1.70 17.30 -9.77
CA LEU A 86 0.84 18.39 -9.28
C LEU A 86 1.25 18.84 -7.88
N TYR A 87 1.40 17.88 -6.96
CA TYR A 87 1.85 18.17 -5.60
C TYR A 87 3.22 18.86 -5.59
N LYS A 88 4.16 18.36 -6.38
CA LYS A 88 5.50 18.97 -6.49
C LYS A 88 5.41 20.39 -7.02
N ASP A 89 4.65 20.62 -8.08
CA ASP A 89 4.56 21.92 -8.75
C ASP A 89 3.95 22.99 -7.85
N ILE A 90 2.85 22.66 -7.16
CA ILE A 90 2.21 23.56 -6.19
C ILE A 90 3.25 24.02 -5.15
N TRP A 91 3.90 23.05 -4.49
CA TRP A 91 4.70 23.38 -3.33
C TRP A 91 6.11 23.87 -3.66
N THR A 92 6.71 23.47 -4.77
CA THR A 92 7.97 24.06 -5.25
C THR A 92 7.78 25.45 -5.83
N GLY A 93 6.59 25.77 -6.35
CA GLY A 93 6.21 27.13 -6.72
C GLY A 93 6.08 28.06 -5.51
N MET A 94 5.52 27.56 -4.40
CA MET A 94 5.34 28.33 -3.17
C MET A 94 6.59 28.42 -2.28
N PHE A 95 7.36 27.32 -2.18
CA PHE A 95 8.52 27.22 -1.29
C PHE A 95 9.78 26.89 -2.10
N LYS A 96 10.67 27.88 -2.23
CA LYS A 96 12.00 27.68 -2.86
C LYS A 96 12.89 26.74 -2.06
N ILE A 97 12.74 26.74 -0.73
CA ILE A 97 13.42 25.83 0.20
C ILE A 97 12.40 25.46 1.28
N SER A 98 12.11 24.17 1.42
CA SER A 98 11.38 23.63 2.56
C SER A 98 12.23 22.55 3.20
N PRO A 99 12.42 22.57 4.54
CA PRO A 99 13.01 21.44 5.25
C PRO A 99 12.23 20.15 5.00
N ASP A 100 12.96 19.03 4.98
CA ASP A 100 12.38 17.72 4.75
C ASP A 100 11.28 17.41 5.78
N GLY A 101 10.12 17.03 5.27
CA GLY A 101 8.97 16.67 6.11
C GLY A 101 8.14 17.83 6.64
N LEU A 102 8.43 19.08 6.26
CA LEU A 102 7.56 20.24 6.53
C LEU A 102 6.59 20.57 5.38
N MET A 103 6.70 19.85 4.26
CA MET A 103 5.75 19.99 3.16
C MET A 103 4.35 19.55 3.61
N PRO A 104 3.29 20.27 3.21
CA PRO A 104 1.92 19.92 3.58
C PRO A 104 1.57 18.48 3.19
N LEU A 105 0.80 17.80 4.03
CA LEU A 105 0.39 16.42 3.74
C LEU A 105 -0.49 16.35 2.48
N PRO A 106 -0.54 15.21 1.76
CA PRO A 106 -1.40 15.03 0.59
C PRO A 106 -2.87 15.37 0.87
N GLU A 107 -3.40 14.97 2.02
CA GLU A 107 -4.75 15.29 2.50
C GLU A 107 -4.98 16.80 2.62
N ARG A 108 -3.98 17.54 3.13
CA ARG A 108 -4.07 18.99 3.27
C ARG A 108 -4.04 19.68 1.91
N THR A 109 -3.20 19.20 1.01
CA THR A 109 -3.13 19.71 -0.37
C THR A 109 -4.47 19.50 -1.09
N MET A 110 -5.05 18.30 -0.97
CA MET A 110 -6.38 17.98 -1.47
C MET A 110 -7.46 18.91 -0.90
N GLN A 111 -7.48 19.12 0.42
CA GLN A 111 -8.46 20.01 1.07
C GLN A 111 -8.34 21.47 0.60
N ILE A 112 -7.11 21.95 0.37
CA ILE A 112 -6.88 23.31 -0.16
C ILE A 112 -7.43 23.40 -1.58
N LEU A 113 -7.08 22.46 -2.46
CA LEU A 113 -7.56 22.44 -3.85
C LEU A 113 -9.10 22.38 -3.94
N ILE A 114 -9.76 21.69 -3.01
CA ILE A 114 -11.23 21.55 -3.01
C ILE A 114 -11.94 22.76 -2.39
N ASN A 115 -11.44 23.29 -1.26
CA ASN A 115 -12.22 24.23 -0.44
C ASN A 115 -11.68 25.65 -0.42
N ASN A 116 -10.39 25.86 -0.72
CA ASN A 116 -9.72 27.15 -0.54
C ASN A 116 -8.65 27.33 -1.63
N SER A 117 -9.00 27.14 -2.90
CA SER A 117 -8.03 27.25 -4.00
C SER A 117 -7.35 28.62 -4.07
N ASP A 118 -8.06 29.67 -3.64
CA ASP A 118 -7.62 31.07 -3.69
C ASP A 118 -6.39 31.38 -2.81
N VAL A 119 -6.00 30.45 -1.94
CA VAL A 119 -4.76 30.58 -1.15
C VAL A 119 -3.51 30.11 -1.92
N LEU A 120 -3.72 29.40 -3.03
CA LEU A 120 -2.66 29.04 -3.97
C LEU A 120 -2.41 30.24 -4.89
N PRO A 121 -1.16 30.43 -5.37
CA PRO A 121 -0.87 31.51 -6.31
C PRO A 121 -1.80 31.45 -7.53
N ASP A 122 -2.32 32.61 -7.96
CA ASP A 122 -3.26 32.83 -9.10
C ASP A 122 -2.75 32.31 -10.48
N ASP A 123 -1.57 31.67 -10.57
CA ASP A 123 -1.04 31.16 -11.84
C ASP A 123 -1.74 29.85 -12.22
N ASP A 124 -2.75 30.03 -13.05
CA ASP A 124 -4.01 29.30 -13.19
C ASP A 124 -3.96 27.94 -13.93
N ASP A 125 -2.81 27.25 -13.92
CA ASP A 125 -2.70 26.01 -14.71
C ASP A 125 -1.87 24.90 -14.08
N PHE A 126 -1.65 24.88 -12.75
CA PHE A 126 -0.91 23.78 -12.11
C PHE A 126 -1.46 22.39 -12.50
N ILE A 127 -2.78 22.26 -12.57
CA ILE A 127 -3.44 20.99 -12.91
C ILE A 127 -3.15 20.58 -14.37
N THR A 128 -3.37 21.45 -15.36
CA THR A 128 -3.12 21.09 -16.76
C THR A 128 -1.63 21.05 -17.09
N LYS A 129 -0.81 21.93 -16.51
CA LYS A 129 0.65 21.90 -16.66
C LYS A 129 1.21 20.58 -16.14
N SER A 130 0.91 20.22 -14.89
CA SER A 130 1.36 18.94 -14.32
C SER A 130 0.78 17.75 -15.08
N TYR A 131 -0.39 17.89 -15.70
CA TYR A 131 -0.95 16.86 -16.58
C TYR A 131 -0.10 16.66 -17.85
N LYS A 132 0.29 17.74 -18.54
CA LYS A 132 1.19 17.67 -19.70
C LYS A 132 2.52 16.99 -19.33
N GLU A 133 3.10 17.37 -18.20
CA GLU A 133 4.32 16.73 -17.67
C GLU A 133 4.12 15.24 -17.30
N ALA A 134 2.92 14.90 -16.80
CA ALA A 134 2.54 13.53 -16.51
C ALA A 134 2.46 12.71 -17.79
N VAL A 135 1.82 13.20 -18.86
CA VAL A 135 1.75 12.52 -20.16
C VAL A 135 3.15 12.17 -20.69
N ASP A 136 4.08 13.13 -20.65
CA ASP A 136 5.48 12.88 -21.06
C ASP A 136 6.15 11.80 -20.20
N SER A 137 5.92 11.82 -18.89
CA SER A 137 6.48 10.84 -17.96
C SER A 137 5.86 9.45 -18.15
N LEU A 138 4.55 9.39 -18.41
CA LEU A 138 3.81 8.16 -18.67
C LEU A 138 4.23 7.52 -19.99
N ASN A 139 4.48 8.29 -21.04
CA ASN A 139 5.00 7.77 -22.31
C ASN A 139 6.37 7.09 -22.13
N ARG A 140 7.26 7.70 -21.32
CA ARG A 140 8.55 7.09 -20.96
C ARG A 140 8.37 5.81 -20.15
N LEU A 141 7.54 5.83 -19.11
CA LEU A 141 7.25 4.65 -18.27
C LEU A 141 6.64 3.50 -19.08
N LYS A 142 5.67 3.80 -19.95
CA LYS A 142 5.03 2.83 -20.84
C LYS A 142 6.03 2.14 -21.74
N SER A 143 7.06 2.86 -22.20
CA SER A 143 8.10 2.34 -23.10
C SER A 143 9.18 1.52 -22.38
N SER A 144 9.42 1.77 -21.08
CA SER A 144 10.48 1.10 -20.31
C SER A 144 9.98 -0.04 -19.41
N THR A 145 8.96 0.23 -18.60
CA THR A 145 8.51 -0.61 -17.48
C THR A 145 7.11 -1.16 -17.72
N GLY A 146 6.29 -0.42 -18.48
CA GLY A 146 4.84 -0.62 -18.54
C GLY A 146 4.14 0.26 -17.50
N LEU A 147 2.80 0.18 -17.50
CA LEU A 147 1.95 1.01 -16.65
C LEU A 147 1.22 0.22 -15.57
N GLU A 148 1.33 -1.11 -15.56
CA GLU A 148 0.76 -1.92 -14.49
C GLU A 148 1.33 -1.46 -13.14
N TRP A 149 0.44 -1.13 -12.20
CA TRP A 149 0.80 -0.47 -10.95
C TRP A 149 1.88 -1.22 -10.17
N TYR A 150 1.82 -2.54 -10.11
CA TYR A 150 2.78 -3.36 -9.37
C TYR A 150 4.21 -3.20 -9.90
N LYS A 151 4.40 -3.00 -11.22
CA LYS A 151 5.71 -2.78 -11.83
C LYS A 151 6.27 -1.41 -11.47
N VAL A 152 5.42 -0.38 -11.52
CA VAL A 152 5.82 1.02 -11.24
C VAL A 152 6.06 1.24 -9.75
N LYS A 153 5.14 0.75 -8.89
CA LYS A 153 5.27 0.80 -7.43
C LYS A 153 6.46 -0.04 -6.92
N ASN A 154 6.76 -1.14 -7.62
CA ASN A 154 7.86 -2.05 -7.35
C ASN A 154 7.97 -2.42 -5.86
N THR A 155 6.90 -3.00 -5.32
CA THR A 155 6.93 -3.47 -3.92
C THR A 155 8.01 -4.53 -3.75
N SER A 156 8.86 -4.34 -2.75
CA SER A 156 10.04 -5.16 -2.54
C SER A 156 10.26 -5.52 -1.07
N VAL A 157 10.81 -6.72 -0.86
CA VAL A 157 11.31 -7.21 0.42
C VAL A 157 12.82 -7.31 0.29
N THR A 158 13.52 -6.31 0.84
CA THR A 158 14.98 -6.23 0.78
C THR A 158 15.61 -7.01 1.93
N HIS A 159 16.56 -7.89 1.60
CA HIS A 159 17.33 -8.60 2.63
C HIS A 159 18.19 -7.63 3.46
N LEU A 160 18.47 -7.97 4.73
CA LEU A 160 19.26 -7.13 5.63
C LEU A 160 20.67 -6.81 5.09
N ALA A 161 21.29 -7.75 4.38
CA ALA A 161 22.59 -7.53 3.74
C ALA A 161 22.52 -6.66 2.46
N LYS A 162 21.32 -6.24 2.02
CA LYS A 162 21.06 -5.46 0.80
C LYS A 162 21.58 -6.11 -0.49
N LEU A 163 21.70 -7.43 -0.49
CA LEU A 163 22.11 -8.20 -1.65
C LEU A 163 20.88 -8.52 -2.52
N LYS A 164 20.94 -8.15 -3.80
CA LYS A 164 19.88 -8.41 -4.79
C LYS A 164 19.49 -9.90 -4.86
N PRO A 165 20.42 -10.88 -4.86
CA PRO A 165 20.06 -12.30 -4.92
C PRO A 165 19.20 -12.82 -3.75
N PHE A 166 19.17 -12.12 -2.62
CA PHE A 166 18.37 -12.49 -1.44
C PHE A 166 17.14 -11.60 -1.25
N SER A 167 16.95 -10.64 -2.14
CA SER A 167 15.87 -9.66 -2.11
C SER A 167 14.86 -9.98 -3.19
N TYR A 168 13.60 -9.63 -2.96
CA TYR A 168 12.52 -9.87 -3.89
C TYR A 168 11.87 -8.54 -4.24
N SER A 169 11.62 -8.31 -5.52
CA SER A 169 11.08 -7.06 -6.07
C SER A 169 9.90 -7.36 -7.00
N GLU A 170 9.22 -6.32 -7.45
CA GLU A 170 8.07 -6.41 -8.37
C GLU A 170 6.98 -7.37 -7.88
N MET A 171 6.72 -7.37 -6.57
CA MET A 171 5.62 -8.15 -6.00
C MET A 171 4.31 -7.78 -6.71
N HIS A 172 3.59 -8.78 -7.21
CA HIS A 172 2.28 -8.60 -7.84
C HIS A 172 1.22 -8.34 -6.78
N ASN A 173 1.15 -7.09 -6.31
CA ASN A 173 0.21 -6.65 -5.29
C ASN A 173 -0.17 -5.17 -5.45
N GLY A 174 -1.34 -4.83 -4.94
CA GLY A 174 -1.85 -3.47 -4.94
C GLY A 174 -1.41 -2.62 -3.75
N GLY A 175 -2.09 -1.50 -3.56
CA GLY A 175 -1.96 -0.61 -2.40
C GLY A 175 -0.96 0.52 -2.61
N TRP A 176 -1.01 1.49 -1.69
CA TRP A 176 -0.10 2.63 -1.64
C TRP A 176 0.00 3.19 -0.22
N GLY A 177 0.92 4.13 0.01
CA GLY A 177 1.19 4.67 1.34
C GLY A 177 -0.02 5.31 2.06
N ASN A 178 -1.09 5.67 1.36
CA ASN A 178 -2.31 6.26 1.93
C ASN A 178 -3.57 5.37 1.79
N THR A 179 -3.44 4.12 1.34
CA THR A 179 -4.53 3.11 1.38
C THR A 179 -4.38 2.24 2.63
N ILE A 180 -5.36 1.39 2.96
CA ILE A 180 -5.27 0.48 4.13
C ILE A 180 -4.12 -0.51 3.94
N ASN A 181 -4.06 -1.17 2.77
CA ASN A 181 -2.93 -1.98 2.38
C ASN A 181 -1.74 -1.08 2.00
N ALA A 182 -1.00 -0.65 3.03
CA ALA A 182 0.04 0.37 2.98
C ALA A 182 1.36 -0.05 2.30
N MET A 183 1.30 -0.80 1.21
CA MET A 183 2.48 -1.28 0.47
C MET A 183 3.02 -0.17 -0.44
N LYS A 184 4.25 0.30 -0.19
CA LYS A 184 4.93 1.34 -0.97
C LYS A 184 6.43 1.05 -1.04
N GLY A 185 6.92 0.67 -2.23
CA GLY A 185 8.33 0.34 -2.42
C GLY A 185 8.79 -0.74 -1.43
N ASN A 186 9.77 -0.43 -0.60
CA ASN A 186 10.31 -1.33 0.44
C ASN A 186 9.66 -1.17 1.83
N HIS A 187 8.56 -0.42 1.94
CA HIS A 187 7.79 -0.25 3.16
C HIS A 187 6.39 -0.85 3.01
N GLY A 188 5.90 -1.50 4.08
CA GLY A 188 4.58 -2.11 4.09
C GLY A 188 4.29 -2.84 5.40
N PRO A 189 3.14 -3.54 5.50
CA PRO A 189 2.77 -4.30 6.68
C PRO A 189 3.78 -5.41 6.97
N SER A 190 4.40 -5.40 8.15
CA SER A 190 5.31 -6.47 8.58
C SER A 190 4.51 -7.69 9.04
N TRP A 191 3.74 -7.56 10.11
CA TRP A 191 2.87 -8.61 10.63
C TRP A 191 1.41 -8.22 10.42
N ARG A 192 0.62 -9.15 9.90
CA ARG A 192 -0.84 -9.02 9.80
C ARG A 192 -1.49 -10.12 10.63
N MET A 193 -2.55 -9.77 11.33
CA MET A 193 -3.25 -10.71 12.22
C MET A 193 -4.74 -10.40 12.28
N VAL A 194 -5.53 -11.45 12.32
CA VAL A 194 -6.96 -11.43 12.64
C VAL A 194 -7.20 -12.48 13.70
N VAL A 195 -8.01 -12.16 14.70
CA VAL A 195 -8.39 -13.10 15.77
C VAL A 195 -9.90 -13.09 15.90
N GLU A 196 -10.50 -14.26 15.76
CA GLU A 196 -11.91 -14.49 16.06
C GLU A 196 -12.04 -14.93 17.53
N MET A 197 -12.79 -14.16 18.32
CA MET A 197 -12.90 -14.33 19.77
C MET A 197 -14.01 -15.32 20.16
N LYS A 198 -13.89 -16.58 19.73
CA LYS A 198 -14.71 -17.71 20.20
C LYS A 198 -14.29 -18.15 21.61
N ASP A 199 -14.98 -19.13 22.19
CA ASP A 199 -14.59 -19.79 23.46
C ASP A 199 -13.13 -20.27 23.42
N ILE A 200 -12.69 -20.76 22.26
CA ILE A 200 -11.28 -21.00 21.94
C ILE A 200 -10.92 -20.03 20.80
N PRO A 201 -10.07 -19.02 21.04
CA PRO A 201 -9.72 -18.04 20.01
C PRO A 201 -9.08 -18.71 18.79
N GLU A 202 -9.51 -18.29 17.61
CA GLU A 202 -8.93 -18.72 16.33
C GLU A 202 -8.15 -17.54 15.74
N GLY A 203 -6.83 -17.73 15.60
CA GLY A 203 -5.93 -16.72 15.06
C GLY A 203 -5.53 -17.02 13.63
N TYR A 204 -5.34 -15.96 12.84
CA TYR A 204 -4.83 -16.01 11.48
C TYR A 204 -3.73 -14.98 11.34
N GLY A 205 -2.62 -15.32 10.70
CA GLY A 205 -1.48 -14.43 10.60
C GLY A 205 -0.62 -14.67 9.38
N VAL A 206 0.08 -13.62 8.97
CA VAL A 206 1.08 -13.67 7.89
C VAL A 206 2.07 -12.52 8.02
N TYR A 207 3.31 -12.73 7.58
CA TYR A 207 4.36 -11.71 7.48
C TYR A 207 5.23 -11.98 6.23
N PRO A 208 5.97 -10.98 5.71
CA PRO A 208 6.77 -11.19 4.51
C PRO A 208 7.94 -12.13 4.80
N GLY A 209 8.35 -12.91 3.80
CA GLY A 209 9.45 -13.86 3.93
C GLY A 209 8.95 -15.22 4.46
N GLY A 210 9.52 -15.71 5.56
CA GLY A 210 9.19 -17.01 6.10
C GLY A 210 9.81 -17.28 7.47
N GLN A 211 9.73 -18.52 7.94
CA GLN A 211 10.17 -18.91 9.29
C GLN A 211 11.69 -19.06 9.44
N SER A 212 12.46 -18.86 8.37
CA SER A 212 13.92 -18.94 8.40
C SER A 212 14.53 -17.64 7.90
N GLY A 213 15.51 -17.10 8.64
CA GLY A 213 16.34 -15.99 8.17
C GLY A 213 17.49 -16.41 7.23
N ASN A 214 17.73 -17.72 7.05
CA ASN A 214 18.78 -18.24 6.17
C ASN A 214 18.28 -18.27 4.70
N PRO A 215 18.91 -17.56 3.74
CA PRO A 215 18.54 -17.56 2.33
C PRO A 215 18.61 -18.93 1.63
N GLY A 216 19.43 -19.85 2.14
CA GLY A 216 19.51 -21.23 1.62
C GLY A 216 18.39 -22.15 2.10
N SER A 217 17.50 -21.68 2.97
CA SER A 217 16.39 -22.48 3.49
C SER A 217 15.17 -22.39 2.59
N LYS A 218 14.49 -23.52 2.36
CA LYS A 218 13.17 -23.54 1.72
C LYS A 218 12.08 -22.76 2.48
N TYR A 219 12.35 -22.38 3.74
CA TYR A 219 11.46 -21.59 4.58
C TYR A 219 11.81 -20.09 4.60
N TYR A 220 12.73 -19.64 3.76
CA TYR A 220 13.15 -18.24 3.71
C TYR A 220 12.05 -17.31 3.19
N VAL A 221 11.26 -17.77 2.21
CA VAL A 221 10.18 -16.99 1.57
C VAL A 221 8.85 -17.73 1.48
N SER A 222 8.62 -18.69 2.38
CA SER A 222 7.43 -19.54 2.35
C SER A 222 6.09 -18.81 2.49
N PHE A 223 6.09 -17.57 2.98
CA PHE A 223 4.89 -16.75 3.19
C PHE A 223 4.75 -15.60 2.19
N LEU A 224 5.76 -15.37 1.34
CA LEU A 224 5.85 -14.17 0.51
C LEU A 224 4.64 -14.01 -0.43
N ASP A 225 4.26 -15.07 -1.13
CA ASP A 225 3.12 -15.05 -2.06
C ASP A 225 1.78 -14.85 -1.33
N LYS A 226 1.60 -15.48 -0.17
CA LYS A 226 0.40 -15.32 0.66
C LYS A 226 0.31 -13.89 1.19
N TRP A 227 1.41 -13.37 1.72
CA TRP A 227 1.50 -12.00 2.23
C TRP A 227 1.19 -10.97 1.13
N ALA A 228 1.79 -11.14 -0.05
CA ALA A 228 1.54 -10.28 -1.20
C ALA A 228 0.08 -10.34 -1.67
N GLY A 229 -0.51 -11.54 -1.70
CA GLY A 229 -1.90 -11.77 -2.08
C GLY A 229 -2.95 -11.54 -0.98
N GLY A 230 -2.57 -11.05 0.20
CA GLY A 230 -3.51 -10.81 1.30
C GLY A 230 -4.15 -12.08 1.88
N LYS A 231 -3.44 -13.20 1.85
CA LYS A 231 -3.84 -14.50 2.39
C LYS A 231 -3.14 -14.77 3.72
N TYR A 232 -3.79 -15.52 4.61
CA TYR A 232 -3.34 -15.76 5.97
C TYR A 232 -3.20 -17.25 6.26
N ASP A 233 -2.29 -17.59 7.17
CA ASP A 233 -2.18 -18.93 7.74
C ASP A 233 -2.88 -19.00 9.09
N THR A 234 -3.53 -20.12 9.39
CA THR A 234 -4.09 -20.38 10.72
C THR A 234 -2.97 -20.49 11.75
N LEU A 235 -3.07 -19.72 12.82
CA LEU A 235 -2.15 -19.73 13.94
C LEU A 235 -2.62 -20.79 14.95
N THR A 236 -1.79 -21.81 15.17
CA THR A 236 -2.10 -22.84 16.17
C THR A 236 -1.83 -22.30 17.56
N PHE A 237 -2.89 -22.08 18.33
CA PHE A 237 -2.79 -21.75 19.75
C PHE A 237 -2.75 -23.02 20.58
N ILE A 238 -1.73 -23.19 21.42
CA ILE A 238 -1.60 -24.34 22.32
C ILE A 238 -1.95 -23.86 23.71
N SER A 239 -3.11 -24.28 24.22
CA SER A 239 -3.51 -23.95 25.60
C SER A 239 -2.51 -24.50 26.61
N GLN A 240 -2.35 -23.81 27.74
CA GLN A 240 -1.50 -24.24 28.83
C GLN A 240 -1.84 -25.69 29.24
N GLY A 241 -0.80 -26.52 29.38
CA GLY A 241 -0.94 -27.93 29.75
C GLY A 241 -1.35 -28.88 28.61
N LYS A 242 -1.63 -28.37 27.40
CA LYS A 242 -1.87 -29.21 26.22
C LYS A 242 -0.61 -29.35 25.37
N GLN A 243 -0.52 -30.47 24.67
CA GLN A 243 0.50 -30.70 23.64
C GLN A 243 -0.03 -30.22 22.28
N PRO A 244 0.84 -29.74 21.38
CA PRO A 244 0.46 -29.54 19.98
C PRO A 244 -0.04 -30.84 19.35
N HIS A 245 -0.90 -30.70 18.34
CA HIS A 245 -1.28 -31.84 17.50
C HIS A 245 -0.04 -32.43 16.82
N ALA A 246 0.19 -33.74 16.97
CA ALA A 246 1.43 -34.39 16.55
C ALA A 246 1.72 -34.25 15.05
N ASP A 247 0.70 -34.21 14.20
CA ASP A 247 0.81 -33.97 12.76
C ASP A 247 1.29 -32.55 12.41
N LYS A 248 1.18 -31.61 13.34
CA LYS A 248 1.68 -30.23 13.21
C LYS A 248 3.09 -30.05 13.80
N VAL A 249 3.65 -31.08 14.43
CA VAL A 249 5.00 -31.03 15.04
C VAL A 249 6.02 -31.65 14.09
N LYS A 250 6.94 -30.81 13.61
CA LYS A 250 7.98 -31.28 12.68
C LYS A 250 9.24 -31.79 13.38
N TYR A 251 9.58 -31.21 14.54
CA TYR A 251 10.75 -31.57 15.32
C TYR A 251 10.41 -31.46 16.80
N THR A 252 10.92 -32.40 17.60
CA THR A 252 10.85 -32.35 19.07
C THR A 252 12.27 -32.34 19.62
N TRP A 253 12.55 -31.40 20.52
CA TRP A 253 13.85 -31.28 21.17
C TRP A 253 13.66 -31.53 22.66
N THR A 254 14.46 -32.43 23.23
CA THR A 254 14.51 -32.64 24.69
C THR A 254 15.82 -32.08 25.19
N ILE A 255 15.76 -31.01 25.98
CA ILE A 255 16.94 -30.42 26.61
C ILE A 255 17.15 -31.14 27.93
N LYS A 256 18.27 -31.87 28.05
CA LYS A 256 18.69 -32.48 29.31
C LYS A 256 19.65 -31.53 30.03
N ALA A 257 19.49 -31.38 31.33
CA ALA A 257 20.49 -30.69 32.13
C ALA A 257 21.84 -31.39 31.99
N ALA A 258 22.93 -30.64 31.85
CA ALA A 258 24.26 -31.21 31.98
C ALA A 258 24.39 -31.80 33.39
N GLY A 259 24.69 -33.09 33.49
CA GLY A 259 24.95 -33.73 34.78
C GLY A 259 26.09 -32.99 35.50
N LYS A 260 25.91 -32.72 36.78
CA LYS A 260 27.00 -32.26 37.65
C LYS A 260 28.00 -33.38 37.90
#